data_AF-W5SJ72-F1
#
_entry.id   AF-W5SJ72-F1
#
_cell.length_a   1.000
_cell.length_b   1.000
_cell.length_c   1.000
_cell.angle_alpha   90.00
_cell.angle_beta   90.00
_cell.angle_gamma   90.00
#
_symmetry.space_group_name_H-M   'P 1'
#
loop_
_entity.id
_entity.type
_entity.pdbx_description
1 polymer ?
#
loop_
_entity_poly.entity_id
_entity_poly.type
_entity_poly.pdbx_seq_one_letter_code
_entity_poly.pdbx_strand_id
1 'polypeptide(L)'
;MKMELYEEDYYEQEVIQATEEVELPKFYDWFVPEQIEEVPYKMGFFKTVEWDAFINDNPTNVVNNYNTVSMIGFRSEFVKLNYLRLQYKFAHLKDSVVSDYTNSEYIGDVNNNHLPFGTAYKLACNEIMKLITHFVLTGTVSVQKDGKNSKLLLPNMYGLLNMPYQIKEEVEAANKDKMEKIFEKIESGLSKLELGDYFDCPFMVLVDPLTSLKLAKPYVVNNSPGILNERWQDSLIATIKAVNGRNEVTIKTSNLLNNQIVIYPMNPKLLKFKPSKFMLPTPNEQIDTNSSDIAHSYIDFVLGGLMATQKTILQVEIKQS
;
A
#
# COMPACT_ATOMS: atom_id res chain seq x y z
N MET A 1 -10.80 -3.86 -35.44
CA MET A 1 -10.43 -4.35 -34.10
C MET A 1 -11.30 -5.57 -33.86
N LYS A 2 -10.68 -6.73 -33.72
CA LYS A 2 -11.37 -8.02 -33.56
C LYS A 2 -11.19 -8.40 -32.10
N MET A 3 -12.29 -8.57 -31.38
CA MET A 3 -12.28 -8.95 -29.97
C MET A 3 -12.19 -10.48 -29.93
N GLU A 4 -11.06 -11.00 -29.46
CA GLU A 4 -10.82 -12.43 -29.27
C GLU A 4 -10.77 -12.68 -27.76
N LEU A 5 -11.56 -13.65 -27.29
CA LEU A 5 -11.48 -14.16 -25.91
C LEU A 5 -10.18 -14.97 -25.80
N TYR A 6 -9.66 -15.15 -24.57
CA TYR A 6 -8.50 -16.01 -24.32
C TYR A 6 -8.58 -17.29 -25.17
N GLU A 7 -7.54 -17.58 -25.96
CA GLU A 7 -7.33 -18.97 -26.37
C GLU A 7 -7.01 -19.73 -25.07
N GLU A 8 -8.00 -20.49 -24.59
CA GLU A 8 -8.23 -20.76 -23.16
C GLU A 8 -7.03 -21.43 -22.45
N ASP A 9 -6.16 -22.18 -23.12
CA ASP A 9 -5.10 -22.94 -22.44
C ASP A 9 -3.80 -22.13 -22.18
N TYR A 10 -3.27 -21.37 -23.15
CA TYR A 10 -1.95 -20.72 -22.99
C TYR A 10 -1.98 -19.63 -21.92
N TYR A 11 -2.90 -18.68 -22.06
CA TYR A 11 -2.99 -17.53 -21.17
C TYR A 11 -3.39 -17.94 -19.75
N GLU A 12 -4.27 -18.93 -19.60
CA GLU A 12 -4.67 -19.44 -18.29
C GLU A 12 -3.48 -20.06 -17.55
N GLN A 13 -2.66 -20.88 -18.22
CA GLN A 13 -1.47 -21.47 -17.62
C GLN A 13 -0.45 -20.40 -17.20
N GLU A 14 -0.21 -19.41 -18.05
CA GLU A 14 0.69 -18.30 -17.74
C GLU A 14 0.17 -17.44 -16.56
N VAL A 15 -1.15 -17.24 -16.45
CA VAL A 15 -1.76 -16.58 -15.28
C VAL A 15 -1.55 -17.40 -14.03
N ILE A 16 -1.81 -18.72 -14.06
CA ILE A 16 -1.66 -19.62 -12.91
C ILE A 16 -0.21 -19.55 -12.40
N GLN A 17 0.76 -19.76 -13.29
CA GLN A 17 2.18 -19.73 -12.93
C GLN A 17 2.59 -18.37 -12.39
N ALA A 18 2.20 -17.28 -13.05
CA ALA A 18 2.53 -15.94 -12.59
C ALA A 18 1.90 -15.65 -11.20
N THR A 19 0.70 -16.14 -10.93
CA THR A 19 0.02 -15.95 -9.64
C THR A 19 0.75 -16.64 -8.49
N GLU A 20 1.36 -17.81 -8.73
CA GLU A 20 2.20 -18.49 -7.73
C GLU A 20 3.49 -17.72 -7.41
N GLU A 21 4.00 -16.95 -8.37
CA GLU A 21 5.27 -16.22 -8.24
C GLU A 21 5.12 -14.76 -7.78
N VAL A 22 3.90 -14.20 -7.82
CA VAL A 22 3.63 -12.81 -7.40
C VAL A 22 3.52 -12.73 -5.88
N GLU A 23 4.37 -11.89 -5.27
CA GLU A 23 4.29 -11.63 -3.83
C GLU A 23 3.02 -10.86 -3.48
N LEU A 24 2.38 -11.23 -2.36
CA LEU A 24 1.27 -10.45 -1.82
C LEU A 24 1.71 -9.03 -1.45
N PRO A 25 0.78 -8.05 -1.46
CA PRO A 25 1.06 -6.70 -1.00
C PRO A 25 1.71 -6.66 0.39
N LYS A 26 2.79 -5.90 0.54
CA LYS A 26 3.55 -5.81 1.80
C LYS A 26 2.73 -5.31 2.99
N PHE A 27 1.59 -4.68 2.76
CA PHE A 27 0.74 -4.22 3.86
C PHE A 27 0.18 -5.39 4.68
N TYR A 28 0.11 -6.61 4.15
CA TYR A 28 -0.29 -7.79 4.93
C TYR A 28 0.62 -8.02 6.14
N ASP A 29 1.90 -7.63 6.06
CA ASP A 29 2.85 -7.70 7.19
C ASP A 29 2.59 -6.63 8.26
N TRP A 30 1.70 -5.66 8.00
CA TRP A 30 1.45 -4.52 8.89
C TRP A 30 0.27 -4.79 9.83
N PHE A 31 -0.57 -5.78 9.52
CA PHE A 31 -1.77 -6.11 10.28
C PHE A 31 -1.72 -7.57 10.72
N VAL A 32 -2.30 -7.89 11.89
CA VAL A 32 -2.58 -9.30 12.20
C VAL A 32 -3.77 -9.80 11.36
N PRO A 33 -3.86 -11.11 11.06
CA PRO A 33 -4.94 -11.65 10.23
C PRO A 33 -6.34 -11.25 10.70
N GLU A 34 -6.57 -11.15 12.02
CA GLU A 34 -7.86 -10.80 12.61
C GLU A 34 -8.28 -9.34 12.33
N GLN A 35 -7.32 -8.46 12.01
CA GLN A 35 -7.57 -7.09 11.59
C GLN A 35 -8.01 -7.00 10.13
N ILE A 36 -7.83 -8.06 9.34
CA ILE A 36 -8.17 -8.10 7.93
C ILE A 36 -9.46 -8.90 7.77
N GLU A 37 -10.52 -8.24 7.30
CA GLU A 37 -11.79 -8.91 6.98
C GLU A 37 -12.14 -8.60 5.53
N GLU A 38 -12.00 -9.61 4.67
CA GLU A 38 -12.49 -9.52 3.30
C GLU A 38 -14.01 -9.38 3.30
N VAL A 39 -14.50 -8.36 2.59
CA VAL A 39 -15.93 -8.13 2.49
C VAL A 39 -16.45 -8.81 1.23
N PRO A 40 -17.37 -9.79 1.34
CA PRO A 40 -18.03 -10.37 0.18
C PRO A 40 -18.92 -9.30 -0.47
N TYR A 41 -18.51 -8.89 -1.67
CA TYR A 41 -19.20 -7.86 -2.45
C TYR A 41 -20.67 -8.22 -2.72
N LYS A 42 -21.63 -7.44 -2.19
CA LYS A 42 -23.02 -7.39 -2.67
C LYS A 42 -23.28 -6.01 -3.28
N MET A 43 -23.81 -6.04 -4.51
CA MET A 43 -24.11 -4.91 -5.39
C MET A 43 -24.57 -3.64 -4.67
N GLY A 44 -23.84 -2.56 -4.94
CA GLY A 44 -24.27 -1.19 -4.69
C GLY A 44 -23.64 -0.28 -5.73
N PHE A 45 -24.17 -0.36 -6.97
CA PHE A 45 -23.96 0.54 -8.11
C PHE A 45 -22.63 1.31 -8.17
N PHE A 46 -21.71 0.86 -9.04
CA PHE A 46 -20.64 1.71 -9.55
C PHE A 46 -20.52 1.55 -11.06
N LYS A 47 -20.44 2.69 -11.74
CA LYS A 47 -20.12 2.79 -13.16
C LYS A 47 -18.66 2.37 -13.33
N THR A 48 -18.40 1.34 -14.12
CA THR A 48 -17.04 0.95 -14.55
C THR A 48 -16.41 2.16 -15.24
N VAL A 49 -15.21 2.56 -14.82
CA VAL A 49 -14.39 3.53 -15.58
C VAL A 49 -13.30 2.68 -16.23
N GLU A 50 -13.29 2.63 -17.56
CA GLU A 50 -12.25 1.97 -18.37
C GLU A 50 -10.99 2.84 -18.40
N TRP A 51 -9.80 2.24 -18.25
CA TRP A 51 -8.52 2.95 -18.22
C TRP A 51 -7.55 2.31 -19.23
N ASP A 52 -7.10 3.10 -20.20
CA ASP A 52 -5.94 2.77 -21.04
C ASP A 52 -4.65 3.11 -20.25
N ALA A 53 -3.98 2.10 -19.69
CA ALA A 53 -2.75 2.31 -18.91
C ALA A 53 -1.49 2.41 -19.79
N PHE A 54 -0.58 3.31 -19.41
CA PHE A 54 0.82 3.32 -19.86
C PHE A 54 1.73 3.33 -18.64
N ILE A 55 2.76 2.48 -18.66
CA ILE A 55 3.67 2.17 -17.54
C ILE A 55 4.59 3.35 -17.13
N ASN A 56 4.54 4.48 -17.84
CA ASN A 56 5.33 5.66 -17.50
C ASN A 56 4.53 6.91 -17.16
N ASP A 57 3.18 6.88 -17.20
CA ASP A 57 2.38 8.03 -16.80
C ASP A 57 0.93 7.62 -16.44
N ASN A 58 0.54 7.91 -15.20
CA ASN A 58 -0.72 7.46 -14.59
C ASN A 58 -1.94 8.27 -15.10
N PRO A 59 -3.09 7.65 -15.41
CA PRO A 59 -4.13 8.35 -16.16
C PRO A 59 -5.02 9.35 -15.36
N THR A 60 -5.88 10.00 -16.15
CA THR A 60 -6.51 11.31 -16.00
C THR A 60 -7.99 11.25 -15.56
N ASN A 61 -8.40 12.32 -14.86
CA ASN A 61 -9.75 12.85 -14.59
C ASN A 61 -10.85 11.94 -13.98
N VAL A 62 -11.23 12.29 -12.74
CA VAL A 62 -12.50 11.92 -12.11
C VAL A 62 -13.46 13.12 -12.19
N VAL A 63 -14.64 12.94 -12.80
CA VAL A 63 -15.75 13.93 -12.80
C VAL A 63 -16.94 13.40 -12.00
N ASN A 64 -17.05 13.95 -10.78
CA ASN A 64 -18.22 14.38 -9.99
C ASN A 64 -19.25 13.39 -9.36
N ASN A 65 -19.28 13.40 -8.00
CA ASN A 65 -20.25 14.12 -7.12
C ASN A 65 -21.03 13.33 -6.01
N TYR A 66 -20.83 13.79 -4.75
CA TYR A 66 -21.67 13.79 -3.50
C TYR A 66 -21.94 12.44 -2.74
N ASN A 67 -22.07 12.32 -1.40
CA ASN A 67 -22.15 13.20 -0.20
C ASN A 67 -21.62 12.43 1.06
N THR A 68 -21.17 13.19 2.08
CA THR A 68 -20.70 12.85 3.46
C THR A 68 -21.74 12.08 4.32
N VAL A 69 -21.51 11.41 5.48
CA VAL A 69 -20.81 11.65 6.78
C VAL A 69 -20.62 10.28 7.49
N SER A 70 -19.64 10.10 8.39
CA SER A 70 -19.79 9.12 9.50
C SER A 70 -19.20 9.63 10.83
N MET A 71 -20.07 9.66 11.85
CA MET A 71 -19.73 9.88 13.26
C MET A 71 -19.18 8.58 13.86
N ILE A 72 -18.11 8.72 14.64
CA ILE A 72 -17.48 7.64 15.42
C ILE A 72 -18.36 7.32 16.64
N GLY A 73 -18.61 6.03 16.85
CA GLY A 73 -19.26 5.47 18.03
C GLY A 73 -20.00 4.19 17.67
N PHE A 74 -19.49 3.03 18.11
CA PHE A 74 -20.08 1.72 17.80
C PHE A 74 -21.57 1.63 18.21
N ARG A 75 -22.49 1.88 17.25
CA ARG A 75 -23.76 1.18 16.95
C ARG A 75 -24.69 2.07 16.10
N SER A 76 -24.48 2.06 14.78
CA SER A 76 -25.46 1.82 13.71
C SER A 76 -24.79 2.15 12.37
N GLU A 77 -24.75 1.16 11.48
CA GLU A 77 -24.06 1.21 10.19
C GLU A 77 -24.73 2.15 9.20
N PHE A 78 -23.99 3.14 8.69
CA PHE A 78 -24.00 3.55 7.29
C PHE A 78 -22.62 4.11 6.92
N VAL A 79 -21.74 3.28 6.34
CA VAL A 79 -20.46 3.74 5.77
C VAL A 79 -20.56 3.65 4.25
N LYS A 80 -20.69 4.78 3.56
CA LYS A 80 -20.51 4.85 2.10
C LYS A 80 -19.02 4.68 1.80
N LEU A 81 -18.61 3.43 1.53
CA LEU A 81 -17.25 3.10 1.10
C LEU A 81 -17.10 3.41 -0.39
N ASN A 82 -16.12 4.23 -0.73
CA ASN A 82 -15.70 4.40 -2.12
C ASN A 82 -14.59 3.39 -2.39
N TYR A 83 -14.95 2.26 -2.99
CA TYR A 83 -13.97 1.41 -3.66
C TYR A 83 -13.71 2.02 -5.05
N LEU A 84 -12.45 2.14 -5.44
CA LEU A 84 -12.06 2.57 -6.77
C LEU A 84 -11.68 1.33 -7.57
N ARG A 85 -12.55 0.92 -8.50
CA ARG A 85 -12.22 -0.10 -9.49
C ARG A 85 -11.26 0.51 -10.51
N LEU A 86 -10.16 -0.17 -10.75
CA LEU A 86 -9.13 0.21 -11.69
C LEU A 86 -8.87 -0.94 -12.64
N GLN A 87 -8.39 -0.58 -13.82
CA GLN A 87 -7.94 -1.51 -14.84
C GLN A 87 -6.54 -1.10 -15.29
N TYR A 88 -5.64 -2.07 -15.36
CA TYR A 88 -4.25 -1.88 -15.80
C TYR A 88 -4.05 -2.56 -17.15
N LYS A 89 -3.80 -1.75 -18.18
CA LYS A 89 -3.41 -2.20 -19.51
C LYS A 89 -1.91 -2.49 -19.56
N PHE A 90 -1.54 -3.64 -20.10
CA PHE A 90 -0.14 -3.98 -20.34
C PHE A 90 0.03 -4.60 -21.72
N ALA A 91 1.16 -4.29 -22.35
CA ALA A 91 1.52 -4.85 -23.65
C ALA A 91 2.33 -6.15 -23.47
N HIS A 92 2.08 -7.11 -24.34
CA HIS A 92 2.82 -8.37 -24.40
C HIS A 92 2.88 -8.89 -25.84
N LEU A 93 3.79 -9.82 -26.09
CA LEU A 93 3.82 -10.56 -27.35
C LEU A 93 2.56 -11.41 -27.50
N LYS A 94 2.05 -11.53 -28.74
CA LYS A 94 1.05 -12.54 -29.06
C LYS A 94 1.68 -13.93 -28.98
N ASP A 95 0.91 -14.93 -28.54
CA ASP A 95 1.40 -16.30 -28.41
C ASP A 95 2.07 -16.81 -29.70
N SER A 96 1.41 -16.57 -30.85
CA SER A 96 1.86 -16.99 -32.18
C SER A 96 3.26 -16.51 -32.59
N VAL A 97 3.81 -15.48 -31.94
CA VAL A 97 5.12 -14.91 -32.25
C VAL A 97 6.11 -15.03 -31.09
N VAL A 98 5.72 -15.57 -29.92
CA VAL A 98 6.62 -15.67 -28.75
C VAL A 98 7.92 -16.38 -29.13
N SER A 99 7.84 -17.51 -29.85
CA SER A 99 9.01 -18.28 -30.28
C SER A 99 10.01 -17.45 -31.08
N ASP A 100 9.53 -16.49 -31.87
CA ASP A 100 10.38 -15.70 -32.76
C ASP A 100 11.23 -14.68 -31.99
N TYR A 101 10.80 -14.32 -30.78
CA TYR A 101 11.45 -13.33 -29.91
C TYR A 101 12.20 -13.96 -28.72
N THR A 102 11.87 -15.20 -28.33
CA THR A 102 12.51 -15.89 -27.19
C THR A 102 13.59 -16.89 -27.61
N ASN A 103 13.70 -17.22 -28.89
CA ASN A 103 14.77 -18.07 -29.40
C ASN A 103 16.11 -17.32 -29.41
N SER A 104 17.20 -18.03 -29.11
CA SER A 104 18.57 -17.48 -28.99
C SER A 104 19.13 -16.85 -30.27
N GLU A 105 18.41 -16.94 -31.40
CA GLU A 105 18.77 -16.38 -32.70
C GLU A 105 18.14 -15.01 -32.98
N TYR A 106 17.36 -14.44 -32.04
CA TYR A 106 16.77 -13.11 -32.20
C TYR A 106 17.84 -12.00 -32.13
N ILE A 107 18.03 -11.26 -33.24
CA ILE A 107 19.02 -10.16 -33.40
C ILE A 107 18.31 -8.78 -33.38
N GLY A 108 17.16 -8.66 -32.72
CA GLY A 108 16.38 -7.41 -32.69
C GLY A 108 16.89 -6.34 -31.72
N ASP A 109 16.24 -5.17 -31.76
CA ASP A 109 16.59 -4.01 -30.93
C ASP A 109 16.37 -4.32 -29.43
N VAL A 110 17.43 -4.23 -28.64
CA VAL A 110 17.45 -4.46 -27.18
C VAL A 110 16.50 -3.52 -26.42
N ASN A 111 16.06 -2.42 -27.05
CA ASN A 111 15.08 -1.49 -26.49
C ASN A 111 13.61 -1.91 -26.74
N ASN A 112 13.35 -2.80 -27.70
CA ASN A 112 12.04 -3.42 -27.93
C ASN A 112 11.89 -4.66 -27.05
N ASN A 113 11.89 -4.46 -25.74
CA ASN A 113 11.70 -5.51 -24.75
C ASN A 113 10.21 -5.91 -24.67
N HIS A 114 9.67 -6.47 -25.75
CA HIS A 114 8.34 -7.06 -25.73
C HIS A 114 8.41 -8.41 -25.01
N LEU A 115 7.70 -8.49 -23.89
CA LEU A 115 7.75 -9.65 -23.00
C LEU A 115 6.66 -10.66 -23.40
N PRO A 116 6.91 -11.97 -23.23
CA PRO A 116 5.85 -12.98 -23.22
C PRO A 116 4.79 -12.63 -22.17
N PHE A 117 3.57 -13.12 -22.38
CA PHE A 117 2.42 -12.75 -21.56
C PHE A 117 2.66 -12.98 -20.07
N GLY A 118 3.09 -14.16 -19.62
CA GLY A 118 3.24 -14.43 -18.18
C GLY A 118 4.29 -13.54 -17.51
N THR A 119 5.37 -13.20 -18.22
CA THR A 119 6.37 -12.25 -17.69
C THR A 119 5.79 -10.84 -17.59
N ALA A 120 5.09 -10.37 -18.62
CA ALA A 120 4.46 -9.06 -18.62
C ALA A 120 3.36 -8.95 -17.55
N TYR A 121 2.53 -9.98 -17.43
CA TYR A 121 1.46 -10.09 -16.44
C TYR A 121 2.03 -10.10 -15.02
N LYS A 122 3.08 -10.90 -14.75
CA LYS A 122 3.77 -10.90 -13.45
C LYS A 122 4.29 -9.53 -13.07
N LEU A 123 4.95 -8.82 -14.00
CA LEU A 123 5.45 -7.47 -13.75
C LEU A 123 4.31 -6.48 -13.48
N ALA A 124 3.23 -6.55 -14.27
CA ALA A 124 2.04 -5.73 -14.07
C ALA A 124 1.41 -5.98 -12.69
N CYS A 125 1.23 -7.25 -12.31
CA CYS A 125 0.75 -7.64 -10.98
C CYS A 125 1.64 -7.07 -9.88
N ASN A 126 2.97 -7.20 -9.98
CA ASN A 126 3.90 -6.65 -8.99
C ASN A 126 3.78 -5.12 -8.84
N GLU A 127 3.58 -4.39 -9.93
CA GLU A 127 3.32 -2.94 -9.87
C GLU A 127 1.97 -2.63 -9.20
N ILE A 128 0.92 -3.39 -9.52
CA ILE A 128 -0.38 -3.26 -8.85
C ILE A 128 -0.25 -3.53 -7.34
N MET A 129 0.52 -4.55 -6.92
CA MET A 129 0.74 -4.86 -5.50
C MET A 129 1.46 -3.72 -4.76
N LYS A 130 2.44 -3.07 -5.40
CA LYS A 130 3.10 -1.87 -4.86
C LYS A 130 2.13 -0.71 -4.72
N LEU A 131 1.30 -0.49 -5.73
CA LEU A 131 0.30 0.58 -5.76
C LEU A 131 -0.76 0.38 -4.66
N ILE A 132 -1.24 -0.85 -4.50
CA ILE A 132 -2.13 -1.25 -3.41
C ILE A 132 -1.48 -0.96 -2.05
N THR A 133 -0.24 -1.41 -1.84
CA THR A 133 0.51 -1.18 -0.59
C THR A 133 0.66 0.30 -0.29
N HIS A 134 0.99 1.10 -1.31
CA HIS A 134 1.11 2.56 -1.20
C HIS A 134 -0.22 3.20 -0.84
N PHE A 135 -1.32 2.75 -1.44
CA PHE A 135 -2.65 3.27 -1.16
C PHE A 135 -3.09 2.96 0.28
N VAL A 136 -2.87 1.73 0.78
CA VAL A 136 -3.19 1.36 2.17
C VAL A 136 -2.41 2.24 3.17
N LEU A 137 -1.15 2.58 2.85
CA LEU A 137 -0.38 3.47 3.70
C LEU A 137 -0.85 4.92 3.64
N THR A 138 -1.02 5.46 2.43
CA THR A 138 -1.12 6.91 2.22
C THR A 138 -2.55 7.41 2.00
N GLY A 139 -3.46 6.55 1.55
CA GLY A 139 -4.78 6.89 1.04
C GLY A 139 -4.76 7.81 -0.19
N THR A 140 -3.60 7.96 -0.85
CA THR A 140 -3.43 8.85 -2.00
C THR A 140 -3.24 8.07 -3.29
N VAL A 141 -3.67 8.68 -4.39
CA VAL A 141 -3.40 8.24 -5.76
C VAL A 141 -2.58 9.31 -6.48
N SER A 142 -1.72 8.91 -7.41
CA SER A 142 -1.03 9.87 -8.28
C SER A 142 -1.82 10.00 -9.58
N VAL A 143 -2.18 11.24 -9.93
CA VAL A 143 -2.94 11.57 -11.14
C VAL A 143 -2.09 12.48 -11.99
N GLN A 144 -1.86 12.12 -13.25
CA GLN A 144 -1.31 13.05 -14.21
C GLN A 144 -2.44 13.95 -14.72
N LYS A 145 -2.24 15.27 -14.65
CA LYS A 145 -3.14 16.26 -15.26
C LYS A 145 -2.28 17.31 -15.96
N ASP A 146 -2.57 17.57 -17.22
CA ASP A 146 -1.84 18.56 -18.04
C ASP A 146 -0.31 18.29 -18.08
N GLY A 147 0.09 17.02 -18.17
CA GLY A 147 1.49 16.59 -18.17
C GLY A 147 2.22 16.72 -16.83
N LYS A 148 1.50 17.07 -15.74
CA LYS A 148 2.06 17.16 -14.39
C LYS A 148 1.47 16.09 -13.49
N ASN A 149 2.34 15.41 -12.75
CA ASN A 149 1.95 14.45 -11.73
C ASN A 149 1.53 15.18 -10.46
N SER A 150 0.30 14.93 -10.01
CA SER A 150 -0.28 15.47 -8.79
C SER A 150 -0.74 14.33 -7.89
N LYS A 151 -0.37 14.38 -6.60
CA LYS A 151 -0.90 13.45 -5.61
C LYS A 151 -2.27 13.95 -5.16
N LEU A 152 -3.27 13.09 -5.27
CA LEU A 152 -4.64 13.39 -4.90
C LEU A 152 -5.06 12.51 -3.73
N LEU A 153 -5.62 13.15 -2.71
CA LEU A 153 -6.35 12.46 -1.66
C LEU A 153 -7.80 12.27 -2.12
N LEU A 154 -8.25 11.02 -2.20
CA LEU A 154 -9.63 10.73 -2.59
C LEU A 154 -10.58 10.91 -1.38
N PRO A 155 -11.75 11.55 -1.57
CA PRO A 155 -12.72 11.72 -0.48
C PRO A 155 -13.16 10.38 0.12
N ASN A 156 -13.12 10.28 1.45
CA ASN A 156 -13.51 9.09 2.23
C ASN A 156 -12.69 7.82 1.90
N MET A 157 -11.50 7.97 1.33
CA MET A 157 -10.57 6.89 0.99
C MET A 157 -9.26 7.11 1.75
N TYR A 158 -9.26 6.65 3.00
CA TYR A 158 -8.17 6.89 3.93
C TYR A 158 -7.18 5.71 3.95
N GLY A 159 -5.91 6.04 4.19
CA GLY A 159 -4.84 5.12 4.54
C GLY A 159 -4.24 5.46 5.91
N LEU A 160 -3.31 4.64 6.38
CA LEU A 160 -2.69 4.77 7.71
C LEU A 160 -2.06 6.13 8.03
N LEU A 161 -1.75 6.98 7.04
CA LEU A 161 -1.15 8.31 7.27
C LEU A 161 -2.12 9.48 7.23
N ASN A 162 -3.38 9.24 6.83
CA ASN A 162 -4.35 10.31 6.62
C ASN A 162 -5.71 10.00 7.24
N MET A 163 -5.80 8.94 8.04
CA MET A 163 -7.01 8.64 8.80
C MET A 163 -7.43 9.87 9.62
N PRO A 164 -8.73 10.14 9.74
CA PRO A 164 -9.21 11.18 10.64
C PRO A 164 -8.89 10.81 12.09
N TYR A 165 -8.78 11.82 12.95
CA TYR A 165 -8.56 11.69 14.40
C TYR A 165 -7.24 11.04 14.84
N GLN A 166 -6.23 11.00 13.99
CA GLN A 166 -4.88 10.60 14.39
C GLN A 166 -4.26 11.58 15.39
N ILE A 167 -3.49 11.04 16.33
CA ILE A 167 -2.56 11.86 17.12
C ILE A 167 -1.39 12.21 16.23
N LYS A 168 -1.20 13.50 15.97
CA LYS A 168 -0.07 14.02 15.19
C LYS A 168 0.88 14.76 16.12
N GLU A 169 2.11 14.31 16.14
CA GLU A 169 3.21 14.94 16.84
C GLU A 169 4.27 15.34 15.82
N GLU A 170 4.94 16.46 16.09
CA GLU A 170 5.92 17.03 15.16
C GLU A 170 7.24 17.27 15.88
N VAL A 171 8.32 16.79 15.28
CA VAL A 171 9.69 17.14 15.63
C VAL A 171 10.12 18.28 14.70
N GLU A 172 10.38 19.44 15.30
CA GLU A 172 10.84 20.63 14.59
C GLU A 172 12.15 20.37 13.81
N ALA A 173 12.35 21.08 12.70
CA ALA A 173 13.52 20.89 11.84
C ALA A 173 14.86 21.10 12.56
N ALA A 174 14.90 22.02 13.55
CA ALA A 174 16.07 22.26 14.39
C ALA A 174 16.45 21.06 15.29
N ASN A 175 15.54 20.10 15.45
CA ASN A 175 15.67 18.92 16.30
C ASN A 175 15.61 17.61 15.49
N LYS A 176 15.65 17.67 14.16
CA LYS A 176 15.46 16.51 13.26
C LYS A 176 16.45 15.36 13.44
N ASP A 177 17.61 15.63 14.02
CA ASP A 177 18.68 14.66 14.28
C ASP A 177 18.85 14.36 15.78
N LYS A 178 17.97 14.90 16.64
CA LYS A 178 18.01 14.74 18.09
C LYS A 178 17.08 13.62 18.54
N MET A 179 17.65 12.47 18.88
CA MET A 179 16.90 11.28 19.29
C MET A 179 16.01 11.55 20.49
N GLU A 180 16.50 12.27 21.51
CA GLU A 180 15.76 12.63 22.70
C GLU A 180 14.50 13.44 22.38
N LYS A 181 14.55 14.29 21.35
CA LYS A 181 13.39 15.07 20.89
C LYS A 181 12.39 14.25 20.10
N ILE A 182 12.86 13.24 19.36
CA ILE A 182 11.98 12.26 18.71
C ILE A 182 11.25 11.44 19.78
N PHE A 183 11.96 10.92 20.78
CA PHE A 183 11.37 10.15 21.88
C PHE A 183 10.40 10.97 22.74
N GLU A 184 10.72 12.23 23.04
CA GLU A 184 9.80 13.16 23.73
C GLU A 184 8.45 13.28 22.99
N LYS A 185 8.48 13.35 21.66
CA LYS A 185 7.27 13.40 20.82
C LYS A 185 6.53 12.07 20.77
N ILE A 186 7.25 10.95 20.76
CA ILE A 186 6.64 9.62 20.88
C ILE A 186 5.92 9.49 22.24
N GLU A 187 6.58 9.82 23.35
CA GLU A 187 6.00 9.76 24.69
C GLU A 187 4.77 10.67 24.84
N SER A 188 4.87 11.91 24.38
CA SER A 188 3.74 12.86 24.32
C SER A 188 2.57 12.26 23.53
N GLY A 189 2.85 11.68 22.35
CA GLY A 189 1.84 11.07 21.50
C GLY A 189 1.18 9.85 22.13
N LEU A 190 1.97 8.94 22.71
CA LEU A 190 1.48 7.71 23.35
C LEU A 190 0.55 8.03 24.52
N SER A 191 0.84 9.08 25.30
CA SER A 191 -0.02 9.52 26.41
C SER A 191 -1.41 10.03 25.98
N LYS A 192 -1.59 10.35 24.68
CA LYS A 192 -2.83 10.85 24.10
C LYS A 192 -3.65 9.76 23.40
N LEU A 193 -3.14 8.54 23.34
CA LEU A 193 -3.84 7.43 22.68
C LEU A 193 -5.09 7.04 23.47
N GLU A 194 -6.21 6.91 22.76
CA GLU A 194 -7.50 6.50 23.32
C GLU A 194 -7.70 4.99 23.09
N LEU A 195 -7.07 4.15 23.92
CA LEU A 195 -7.11 2.68 23.76
C LEU A 195 -8.32 2.00 24.44
N GLY A 196 -9.01 2.71 25.36
CA GLY A 196 -10.14 2.17 26.12
C GLY A 196 -9.79 0.87 26.86
N ASP A 197 -10.74 -0.08 26.92
CA ASP A 197 -10.54 -1.41 27.53
C ASP A 197 -9.60 -2.32 26.72
N TYR A 198 -9.13 -1.87 25.56
CA TYR A 198 -8.26 -2.63 24.66
C TYR A 198 -6.78 -2.20 24.77
N PHE A 199 -6.40 -1.58 25.89
CA PHE A 199 -5.02 -1.15 26.15
C PHE A 199 -4.01 -2.32 26.17
N ASP A 200 -4.46 -3.52 26.55
CA ASP A 200 -3.64 -4.74 26.63
C ASP A 200 -3.59 -5.45 25.25
N CYS A 201 -2.96 -4.83 24.26
CA CYS A 201 -2.82 -5.43 22.92
C CYS A 201 -1.45 -5.17 22.27
N PRO A 202 -1.03 -5.98 21.28
CA PRO A 202 0.20 -5.76 20.53
C PRO A 202 0.19 -4.44 19.75
N PHE A 203 1.37 -3.92 19.43
CA PHE A 203 1.53 -2.68 18.66
C PHE A 203 2.43 -2.89 17.44
N MET A 204 2.11 -2.19 16.35
CA MET A 204 2.94 -2.08 15.16
C MET A 204 3.59 -0.69 15.12
N VAL A 205 4.87 -0.67 14.79
CA VAL A 205 5.66 0.54 14.53
C VAL A 205 6.18 0.47 13.11
N LEU A 206 5.81 1.46 12.29
CA LEU A 206 6.38 1.66 10.96
C LEU A 206 7.32 2.87 11.01
N VAL A 207 8.56 2.69 10.55
CA VAL A 207 9.57 3.77 10.49
C VAL A 207 10.21 3.81 9.11
N ASP A 208 10.55 4.99 8.60
CA ASP A 208 11.30 5.08 7.35
C ASP A 208 12.79 4.72 7.52
N PRO A 209 13.49 4.25 6.47
CA PRO A 209 14.89 3.87 6.56
C PRO A 209 15.83 4.98 7.06
N LEU A 210 15.60 6.23 6.66
CA LEU A 210 16.48 7.34 7.02
C LEU A 210 16.33 7.68 8.51
N THR A 211 15.10 7.73 9.03
CA THR A 211 14.83 7.90 10.46
C THR A 211 15.37 6.73 11.26
N SER A 212 15.14 5.49 10.83
CA SER A 212 15.70 4.32 11.49
C SER A 212 17.23 4.38 11.59
N LEU A 213 17.91 4.80 10.51
CA LEU A 213 19.36 4.95 10.52
C LEU A 213 19.81 6.08 11.45
N LYS A 214 19.08 7.20 11.49
CA LYS A 214 19.35 8.31 12.42
C LYS A 214 19.27 7.86 13.88
N LEU A 215 18.27 7.06 14.24
CA LEU A 215 18.10 6.52 15.60
C LEU A 215 19.20 5.51 15.98
N ALA A 216 19.77 4.80 15.02
CA ALA A 216 20.88 3.87 15.26
C ALA A 216 22.23 4.58 15.50
N LYS A 217 22.51 5.68 14.78
CA LYS A 217 23.83 6.36 14.78
C LYS A 217 24.41 6.70 16.16
N PRO A 218 23.66 7.29 17.12
CA PRO A 218 24.21 7.63 18.44
C PRO A 218 24.77 6.44 19.21
N TYR A 219 24.31 5.22 18.92
CA TYR A 219 24.75 4.00 19.59
C TYR A 219 25.94 3.32 18.92
N VAL A 220 26.32 3.71 17.70
CA VAL A 220 27.48 3.11 16.98
C VAL A 220 28.82 3.59 17.55
N VAL A 221 28.86 4.72 18.28
CA VAL A 221 30.12 5.39 18.68
C VAL A 221 30.69 4.88 20.01
N ASN A 222 30.00 4.01 20.74
CA ASN A 222 30.55 3.41 21.97
C ASN A 222 31.29 2.11 21.64
N ASN A 223 32.62 2.12 21.78
CA ASN A 223 33.57 1.01 21.51
C ASN A 223 33.33 -0.26 22.39
N SER A 224 32.21 -0.96 22.25
CA SER A 224 31.92 -2.23 22.92
C SER A 224 31.22 -3.19 21.96
N PRO A 225 31.95 -4.04 21.21
CA PRO A 225 31.48 -4.69 19.98
C PRO A 225 30.39 -5.78 20.12
N GLY A 226 29.73 -5.91 21.27
CA GLY A 226 28.88 -7.08 21.56
C GLY A 226 27.37 -6.85 21.67
N ILE A 227 26.87 -5.63 21.94
CA ILE A 227 25.45 -5.42 22.38
C ILE A 227 24.90 -4.04 21.94
N LEU A 228 25.09 -3.62 20.69
CA LEU A 228 24.85 -2.20 20.31
C LEU A 228 23.85 -1.94 19.17
N ASN A 229 23.42 -2.94 18.40
CA ASN A 229 22.60 -2.66 17.20
C ASN A 229 21.09 -2.48 17.44
N GLU A 230 20.57 -2.75 18.64
CA GLU A 230 19.11 -2.73 18.92
C GLU A 230 18.68 -1.76 20.03
N ARG A 231 19.58 -1.00 20.66
CA ARG A 231 19.24 -0.20 21.86
C ARG A 231 18.12 0.82 21.67
N TRP A 232 18.01 1.44 20.49
CA TRP A 232 16.91 2.37 20.22
C TRP A 232 15.58 1.63 20.05
N GLN A 233 15.62 0.43 19.45
CA GLN A 233 14.45 -0.44 19.33
C GLN A 233 14.01 -0.93 20.70
N ASP A 234 14.94 -1.40 21.53
CA ASP A 234 14.68 -1.81 22.92
C ASP A 234 14.06 -0.67 23.72
N SER A 235 14.59 0.55 23.57
CA SER A 235 14.07 1.73 24.25
C SER A 235 12.66 2.06 23.77
N LEU A 236 12.42 2.04 22.45
CA LEU A 236 11.10 2.30 21.88
C LEU A 236 10.07 1.23 22.28
N ILE A 237 10.47 -0.04 22.25
CA ILE A 237 9.67 -1.18 22.70
C ILE A 237 9.34 -1.00 24.18
N ALA A 238 10.30 -0.66 25.03
CA ALA A 238 10.07 -0.42 26.45
C ALA A 238 9.09 0.74 26.70
N THR A 239 9.23 1.85 25.96
CA THR A 239 8.35 3.02 26.05
C THR A 239 6.92 2.65 25.64
N ILE A 240 6.72 1.93 24.53
CA ILE A 240 5.38 1.49 24.09
C ILE A 240 4.81 0.43 25.06
N LYS A 241 5.66 -0.46 25.59
CA LYS A 241 5.27 -1.46 26.60
C LYS A 241 4.77 -0.85 27.90
N ALA A 242 5.14 0.38 28.21
CA ALA A 242 4.63 1.10 29.37
C ALA A 242 3.14 1.48 29.23
N VAL A 243 2.61 1.56 28.01
CA VAL A 243 1.21 1.95 27.74
C VAL A 243 0.33 0.82 27.21
N ASN A 244 0.90 -0.31 26.75
CA ASN A 244 0.16 -1.39 26.10
C ASN A 244 0.00 -2.69 26.94
N GLY A 245 0.19 -2.62 28.27
CA GLY A 245 0.14 -3.82 29.12
C GLY A 245 1.36 -4.76 28.98
N ARG A 246 2.46 -4.27 28.39
CA ARG A 246 3.69 -5.02 28.09
C ARG A 246 3.56 -6.08 26.98
N ASN A 247 2.52 -5.99 26.16
CA ASN A 247 2.35 -6.83 24.98
C ASN A 247 3.44 -6.61 23.93
N GLU A 248 3.48 -7.51 22.95
CA GLU A 248 4.41 -7.46 21.83
C GLU A 248 4.37 -6.11 21.10
N VAL A 249 5.55 -5.66 20.66
CA VAL A 249 5.72 -4.46 19.84
C VAL A 249 6.58 -4.86 18.65
N THR A 250 6.01 -4.82 17.46
CA THR A 250 6.70 -5.15 16.22
C THR A 250 7.17 -3.87 15.54
N ILE A 251 8.44 -3.82 15.15
CA ILE A 251 9.00 -2.69 14.40
C ILE A 251 9.32 -3.14 12.98
N LYS A 252 8.82 -2.42 11.98
CA LYS A 252 9.09 -2.64 10.56
C LYS A 252 9.59 -1.36 9.91
N THR A 253 10.62 -1.49 9.09
CA THR A 253 11.09 -0.40 8.24
C THR A 253 10.30 -0.39 6.93
N SER A 254 9.76 0.77 6.53
CA SER A 254 9.01 0.93 5.28
C SER A 254 9.59 2.05 4.44
N ASN A 255 10.06 1.72 3.25
CA ASN A 255 10.57 2.69 2.25
C ASN A 255 9.46 3.60 1.68
N LEU A 256 8.20 3.34 2.02
CA LEU A 256 7.06 4.17 1.62
C LEU A 256 6.81 5.33 2.59
N LEU A 257 7.42 5.30 3.78
CA LEU A 257 7.41 6.41 4.73
C LEU A 257 8.53 7.40 4.40
N ASN A 258 8.35 8.67 4.80
CA ASN A 258 9.35 9.70 4.60
C ASN A 258 9.45 10.60 5.84
N ASN A 259 10.57 10.50 6.57
CA ASN A 259 10.86 11.23 7.80
C ASN A 259 9.72 11.17 8.83
N GLN A 260 9.19 9.98 9.07
CA GLN A 260 8.06 9.80 9.98
C GLN A 260 8.03 8.41 10.62
N ILE A 261 7.39 8.35 11.78
CA ILE A 261 7.14 7.12 12.54
C ILE A 261 5.63 7.00 12.74
N VAL A 262 5.06 5.83 12.47
CA VAL A 262 3.65 5.52 12.69
C VAL A 262 3.55 4.40 13.72
N ILE A 263 2.76 4.62 14.76
CA ILE A 263 2.58 3.67 15.88
C ILE A 263 1.08 3.44 16.08
N TYR A 264 0.65 2.19 16.10
CA TYR A 264 -0.76 1.85 16.29
C TYR A 264 -0.98 0.46 16.90
N PRO A 265 -2.12 0.23 17.57
CA PRO A 265 -2.46 -1.07 18.13
C PRO A 265 -2.85 -2.07 17.04
N MET A 266 -2.38 -3.29 17.17
CA MET A 266 -2.75 -4.43 16.34
C MET A 266 -3.98 -5.15 16.92
N ASN A 267 -5.05 -4.39 17.14
CA ASN A 267 -6.31 -4.91 17.69
C ASN A 267 -7.47 -4.63 16.73
N PRO A 268 -8.22 -5.65 16.28
CA PRO A 268 -9.33 -5.49 15.33
C PRO A 268 -10.51 -4.66 15.85
N LYS A 269 -10.58 -4.38 17.17
CA LYS A 269 -11.56 -3.48 17.78
C LYS A 269 -11.14 -2.01 17.70
N LEU A 270 -9.84 -1.74 17.60
CA LEU A 270 -9.25 -0.39 17.56
C LEU A 270 -8.85 0.05 16.15
N LEU A 271 -8.42 -0.90 15.32
CA LEU A 271 -8.06 -0.71 13.93
C LEU A 271 -8.38 -1.98 13.14
N LYS A 272 -9.24 -1.83 12.14
CA LYS A 272 -9.62 -2.91 11.23
C LYS A 272 -9.43 -2.45 9.80
N PHE A 273 -8.94 -3.32 8.94
CA PHE A 273 -8.86 -3.12 7.50
C PHE A 273 -9.84 -4.06 6.80
N LYS A 274 -10.75 -3.50 5.99
CA LYS A 274 -11.75 -4.28 5.26
C LYS A 274 -11.52 -4.20 3.75
N PRO A 275 -10.58 -4.99 3.20
CA PRO A 275 -10.34 -5.02 1.76
C PRO A 275 -11.55 -5.57 1.01
N SER A 276 -11.69 -5.16 -0.26
CA SER A 276 -12.57 -5.83 -1.20
C SER A 276 -12.00 -7.20 -1.55
N LYS A 277 -12.84 -8.22 -1.75
CA LYS A 277 -12.41 -9.50 -2.33
C LYS A 277 -11.77 -9.38 -3.72
N PHE A 278 -11.99 -8.25 -4.41
CA PHE A 278 -11.42 -7.91 -5.72
C PHE A 278 -10.24 -6.93 -5.61
N MET A 279 -9.66 -6.78 -4.44
CA MET A 279 -8.55 -5.84 -4.22
C MET A 279 -7.30 -6.28 -4.97
N LEU A 280 -7.04 -7.59 -5.05
CA LEU A 280 -5.90 -8.16 -5.76
C LEU A 280 -6.13 -8.20 -7.28
N PRO A 281 -5.04 -8.16 -8.08
CA PRO A 281 -5.06 -8.37 -9.52
C PRO A 281 -5.96 -9.53 -9.94
N THR A 282 -6.92 -9.25 -10.81
CA THR A 282 -7.77 -10.23 -11.45
C THR A 282 -7.59 -10.07 -12.97
N PRO A 283 -7.19 -11.12 -13.70
CA PRO A 283 -7.04 -11.03 -15.14
C PRO A 283 -8.38 -10.70 -15.79
N ASN A 284 -8.36 -9.84 -16.79
CA ASN A 284 -9.51 -9.55 -17.62
C ASN A 284 -9.34 -10.33 -18.94
N GLU A 285 -10.39 -11.04 -19.35
CA GLU A 285 -10.38 -11.87 -20.57
C GLU A 285 -10.32 -11.08 -21.88
N GLN A 286 -10.39 -9.75 -21.80
CA GLN A 286 -10.24 -8.88 -22.94
C GLN A 286 -8.78 -8.76 -23.38
N ILE A 287 -8.55 -9.03 -24.67
CA ILE A 287 -7.28 -8.75 -25.34
C ILE A 287 -7.54 -7.88 -26.58
N ASP A 288 -6.81 -6.77 -26.66
CA ASP A 288 -6.82 -5.88 -27.81
C ASP A 288 -5.65 -6.23 -28.74
N THR A 289 -5.97 -6.84 -29.88
CA THR A 289 -5.00 -7.21 -30.91
C THR A 289 -5.07 -6.25 -32.11
N ASN A 290 -3.90 -5.96 -32.69
CA ASN A 290 -3.76 -5.21 -33.94
C ASN A 290 -2.95 -6.04 -34.97
N SER A 291 -2.50 -5.46 -36.08
CA SER A 291 -1.68 -6.18 -37.07
C SER A 291 -0.22 -6.35 -36.69
N SER A 292 0.23 -5.83 -35.54
CA SER A 292 1.60 -6.02 -35.05
C SER A 292 1.71 -7.28 -34.20
N ASP A 293 2.93 -7.61 -33.80
CA ASP A 293 3.28 -8.74 -32.93
C ASP A 293 2.87 -8.54 -31.45
N ILE A 294 2.18 -7.43 -31.18
CA ILE A 294 1.87 -6.94 -29.84
C ILE A 294 0.36 -7.05 -29.61
N ALA A 295 0.01 -7.58 -28.44
CA ALA A 295 -1.33 -7.55 -27.89
C ALA A 295 -1.33 -6.71 -26.60
N HIS A 296 -2.50 -6.17 -26.25
CA HIS A 296 -2.69 -5.49 -24.97
C HIS A 296 -3.74 -6.25 -24.17
N SER A 297 -3.36 -6.64 -22.96
CA SER A 297 -4.25 -7.28 -21.99
C SER A 297 -4.52 -6.35 -20.83
N TYR A 298 -5.55 -6.68 -20.06
CA TYR A 298 -6.04 -5.86 -18.97
C TYR A 298 -6.09 -6.65 -17.66
N ILE A 299 -5.79 -5.97 -16.55
CA ILE A 299 -5.89 -6.52 -15.18
C ILE A 299 -6.81 -5.62 -14.39
N ASP A 300 -7.89 -6.18 -13.87
CA ASP A 300 -8.83 -5.49 -12.99
C ASP A 300 -8.36 -5.61 -11.53
N PHE A 301 -8.50 -4.54 -10.76
CA PHE A 301 -8.27 -4.55 -9.31
C PHE A 301 -9.06 -3.42 -8.62
N VAL A 302 -9.08 -3.44 -7.29
CA VAL A 302 -9.83 -2.46 -6.49
C VAL A 302 -8.94 -1.83 -5.43
N LEU A 303 -8.92 -0.49 -5.38
CA LEU A 303 -8.39 0.26 -4.25
C LEU A 303 -9.49 0.64 -3.26
N GLY A 304 -9.15 0.62 -1.98
CA GLY A 304 -10.07 1.02 -0.92
C GLY A 304 -10.22 -0.05 0.15
N GLY A 305 -10.66 0.40 1.31
CA GLY A 305 -11.03 -0.46 2.42
C GLY A 305 -11.47 0.39 3.60
N LEU A 306 -12.29 -0.20 4.47
CA LEU A 306 -12.67 0.48 5.70
C LEU A 306 -11.49 0.40 6.66
N MET A 307 -10.89 1.55 6.97
CA MET A 307 -10.07 1.75 8.15
C MET A 307 -10.88 2.60 9.11
N ALA A 308 -11.01 2.17 10.36
CA ALA A 308 -11.67 2.93 11.41
C ALA A 308 -10.77 2.91 12.63
N THR A 309 -10.55 4.09 13.21
CA THR A 309 -9.76 4.27 14.42
C THR A 309 -10.37 5.41 15.22
N GLN A 310 -10.28 5.33 16.56
CA GLN A 310 -10.41 6.50 17.43
C GLN A 310 -9.07 7.28 17.38
N LYS A 311 -8.67 7.99 18.44
CA LYS A 311 -7.29 8.48 18.54
C LYS A 311 -6.32 7.35 18.87
N THR A 312 -6.23 6.31 18.02
CA THR A 312 -5.42 5.11 18.30
C THR A 312 -4.16 5.01 17.44
N ILE A 313 -4.04 5.83 16.40
CA ILE A 313 -2.84 5.92 15.58
C ILE A 313 -2.08 7.19 15.97
N LEU A 314 -0.81 7.00 16.32
CA LEU A 314 0.17 8.07 16.50
C LEU A 314 1.03 8.19 15.24
N GLN A 315 1.08 9.39 14.69
CA GLN A 315 2.02 9.77 13.64
C GLN A 315 2.99 10.81 14.21
N VAL A 316 4.29 10.51 14.16
CA VAL A 316 5.36 11.46 14.48
C VAL A 316 6.02 11.88 13.18
N GLU A 317 5.87 13.16 12.81
CA GLU A 317 6.52 13.75 11.63
C GLU A 317 7.83 14.44 12.05
N ILE A 318 8.91 14.22 11.29
CA ILE A 318 10.21 14.84 11.51
C ILE A 318 10.47 15.84 10.39
N LYS A 319 10.31 17.14 10.68
CA LYS A 319 10.54 18.20 9.69
C LYS A 319 12.01 18.22 9.25
N GLN A 320 12.26 18.38 7.95
CA GLN A 320 13.63 18.39 7.42
C GLN A 320 14.21 19.79 7.22
N SER A 321 13.35 20.79 7.01
CA SER A 321 13.69 22.19 6.71
C SER A 321 12.71 23.13 7.37
#